data_AF-A0A8T8S9V5-F1
#
_entry.id   AF-A0A8T8S9V5-F1
#
_cell.length_a   1.000
_cell.length_b   1.000
_cell.length_c   1.000
_cell.angle_alpha   90.00
_cell.angle_beta   90.00
_cell.angle_gamma   90.00
#
_symmetry.space_group_name_H-M   'P 1'
#
loop_
_entity.id
_entity.type
_entity.pdbx_description
1 polymer ?
#
loop_
_entity_poly.entity_id
_entity_poly.type
_entity_poly.pdbx_seq_one_letter_code
_entity_poly.pdbx_strand_id
1 'polypeptide(L)' 'CHRIPHVPGANGRVGPSLEQIARRGYIAGLLPNYEEQMVRWLQRPQAVDPHTAMPDVGLSADEARDIAAFLHQLD' A
#
# COMPACT_ATOMS: atom_id res chain seq x y z
N CYS A 1 5.42 4.64 7.64
CA CYS A 1 4.68 5.88 7.28
C CYS A 1 3.20 5.84 7.62
N HIS A 2 2.57 4.67 7.59
CA HIS A 2 1.13 4.52 7.74
C HIS A 2 0.73 4.03 9.14
N ARG A 3 -0.54 4.24 9.48
CA ARG A 3 -1.21 3.55 10.59
C ARG A 3 -1.83 2.26 10.07
N ILE A 4 -1.56 1.15 10.76
CA ILE A 4 -2.20 -0.15 10.53
C ILE A 4 -2.80 -0.59 11.88
N PRO A 5 -4.14 -0.61 12.03
CA PRO A 5 -4.77 -1.09 13.25
C PRO A 5 -4.26 -2.48 13.63
N HIS A 6 -4.13 -2.73 14.93
CA HIS A 6 -3.74 -4.03 15.49
C HIS A 6 -2.30 -4.51 15.18
N VAL A 7 -1.50 -3.74 14.45
CA VAL A 7 -0.06 -4.00 14.27
C VAL A 7 0.74 -3.12 15.24
N PRO A 8 1.39 -3.69 16.27
CA PRO A 8 2.18 -2.92 17.23
C PRO A 8 3.25 -2.06 16.55
N GLY A 9 3.32 -0.78 16.94
CA GLY A 9 4.27 0.18 16.36
C GLY A 9 3.89 0.76 14.99
N ALA A 10 2.85 0.25 14.33
CA ALA A 10 2.37 0.80 13.06
C ALA A 10 1.38 1.96 13.28
N ASN A 11 1.88 3.08 13.82
CA ASN A 11 1.09 4.28 14.14
C ASN A 11 1.52 5.53 13.36
N GLY A 12 2.12 5.35 12.18
CA GLY A 12 2.60 6.44 11.34
C GLY A 12 1.48 7.35 10.82
N ARG A 13 1.79 8.65 10.65
CA ARG A 13 0.83 9.69 10.23
C ARG A 13 1.26 10.49 8.99
N VAL A 14 2.39 10.12 8.39
CA VAL A 14 2.90 10.77 7.18
C VAL A 14 2.10 10.35 5.95
N GLY A 15 1.82 9.05 5.83
CA GLY A 15 0.91 8.51 4.82
C GLY A 15 -0.52 8.37 5.37
N PRO A 16 -1.51 8.14 4.49
CA PRO A 16 -2.87 7.86 4.92
C PRO A 16 -2.92 6.61 5.80
N SER A 17 -3.93 6.52 6.67
CA SER A 17 -4.23 5.27 7.37
C SER A 17 -4.42 4.13 6.36
N LEU A 18 -4.00 2.91 6.68
CA LEU A 18 -4.30 1.70 5.89
C LEU A 18 -5.48 0.91 6.49
N GLU A 19 -6.09 1.43 7.55
CA GLU A 19 -7.39 0.96 8.04
C GLU A 19 -8.41 0.87 6.89
N GLN A 20 -9.07 -0.29 6.78
CA GLN A 20 -10.08 -0.62 5.76
C GLN A 20 -9.58 -0.47 4.32
N ILE A 21 -8.28 -0.61 4.05
CA ILE A 21 -7.76 -0.48 2.69
C ILE A 21 -8.38 -1.51 1.73
N ALA A 22 -8.79 -2.68 2.22
CA ALA A 22 -9.49 -3.68 1.41
C ALA A 22 -10.81 -3.15 0.81
N ARG A 23 -11.50 -2.24 1.50
CA ARG A 23 -12.77 -1.63 1.03
C ARG A 23 -12.59 -0.49 0.03
N ARG A 24 -11.38 0.03 -0.13
CA ARG A 24 -11.15 1.20 -0.98
C ARG A 24 -11.22 0.80 -2.44
N GLY A 25 -11.90 1.60 -3.26
CA GLY A 25 -11.96 1.37 -4.70
C GLY A 25 -10.63 1.66 -5.42
N TYR A 26 -9.79 2.53 -4.86
CA TYR A 26 -8.57 3.00 -5.50
C TYR A 26 -7.36 3.02 -4.57
N ILE A 27 -6.19 2.70 -5.12
CA ILE A 27 -4.86 2.83 -4.53
C ILE A 27 -4.27 4.17 -5.00
N ALA A 28 -3.81 4.98 -4.04
CA ALA A 28 -3.27 6.33 -4.27
C ALA A 28 -4.21 7.27 -5.06
N GLY A 29 -5.50 6.93 -5.20
CA GLY A 29 -6.45 7.66 -6.03
C GLY A 29 -6.27 7.46 -7.55
N LEU A 30 -5.38 6.56 -7.99
CA LEU A 30 -5.00 6.40 -9.40
C LEU A 30 -5.30 5.02 -9.95
N LEU A 31 -5.02 3.97 -9.17
CA LEU A 31 -5.17 2.58 -9.64
C LEU A 31 -6.40 1.94 -9.00
N PRO A 32 -7.21 1.16 -9.75
CA PRO A 32 -8.21 0.28 -9.14
C PRO A 32 -7.55 -0.66 -8.12
N ASN A 33 -8.22 -0.89 -7.00
CA ASN A 33 -7.66 -1.69 -5.90
C ASN A 33 -7.79 -3.20 -6.12
N TYR A 34 -7.04 -3.70 -7.12
CA TYR A 34 -6.83 -5.13 -7.38
C TYR A 34 -5.42 -5.53 -6.95
N GLU A 35 -5.22 -6.80 -6.60
CA GLU A 35 -3.95 -7.31 -6.06
C GLU A 35 -2.74 -6.96 -6.94
N GLU A 36 -2.83 -7.16 -8.25
CA GLU A 36 -1.76 -6.83 -9.21
C GLU A 36 -1.39 -5.34 -9.18
N GLN A 37 -2.38 -4.45 -9.02
CA GLN A 37 -2.15 -3.01 -8.95
C GLN A 37 -1.55 -2.61 -7.60
N MET A 38 -1.92 -3.29 -6.52
CA MET A 38 -1.30 -3.12 -5.21
C MET A 38 0.18 -3.51 -5.26
N VAL A 39 0.50 -4.66 -5.85
CA VAL A 39 1.90 -5.10 -6.05
C VAL A 39 2.66 -4.06 -6.87
N ARG A 40 2.10 -3.59 -8.00
CA ARG A 40 2.72 -2.54 -8.82
C ARG A 40 2.99 -1.27 -8.03
N TRP A 41 2.03 -0.82 -7.23
CA TRP A 41 2.17 0.36 -6.38
C TRP A 41 3.24 0.19 -5.30
N LEU A 42 3.26 -0.96 -4.62
CA LEU A 42 4.23 -1.26 -3.55
C LEU A 42 5.67 -1.32 -4.07
N GLN A 43 5.89 -1.86 -5.27
CA GLN A 43 7.23 -2.00 -5.84
C GLN A 43 7.77 -0.70 -6.43
N ARG A 44 6.96 0.03 -7.20
CA ARG A 44 7.43 1.19 -7.97
C ARG A 44 6.44 2.36 -7.87
N PRO A 45 6.18 2.92 -6.67
CA PRO A 45 5.16 3.95 -6.48
C PRO A 45 5.42 5.19 -7.36
N GLN A 46 6.68 5.61 -7.48
CA GLN A 46 7.09 6.76 -8.30
C GLN A 46 6.94 6.53 -9.83
N ALA A 47 6.88 5.27 -10.28
CA ALA A 47 6.57 4.94 -11.67
C ALA A 47 5.06 4.97 -11.96
N VAL A 48 4.23 4.95 -10.90
CA VAL A 48 2.78 5.13 -10.99
C VAL A 48 2.41 6.61 -10.87
N ASP A 49 2.96 7.26 -9.84
CA ASP A 49 2.77 8.68 -9.55
C ASP A 49 4.15 9.33 -9.32
N PRO A 50 4.68 10.08 -10.30
CA PRO A 50 5.96 10.78 -10.15
C PRO A 50 6.00 11.80 -9.01
N HIS A 51 4.84 12.22 -8.49
CA HIS A 51 4.72 13.21 -7.43
C HIS A 51 4.47 12.59 -6.05
N THR A 52 4.38 11.26 -5.94
CA THR A 52 4.15 10.61 -4.65
C THR A 52 5.34 10.74 -3.71
N ALA A 53 5.04 10.96 -2.43
CA ALA A 53 6.03 10.94 -1.35
C ALA A 53 6.37 9.52 -0.89
N MET A 54 5.64 8.49 -1.34
CA MET A 54 5.96 7.10 -1.01
C MET A 54 7.24 6.68 -1.76
N PRO A 55 8.33 6.32 -1.04
CA PRO A 55 9.57 5.94 -1.69
C PRO A 55 9.47 4.54 -2.30
N ASP A 56 10.35 4.24 -3.24
CA ASP A 56 10.67 2.86 -3.56
C ASP A 56 11.38 2.22 -2.34
N VAL A 57 10.72 1.24 -1.74
CA VAL A 57 11.18 0.55 -0.54
C VAL A 57 12.02 -0.69 -0.85
N GLY A 58 12.25 -1.01 -2.13
CA GLY A 58 13.13 -2.09 -2.56
C GLY A 58 12.56 -3.50 -2.39
N LEU A 59 11.22 -3.64 -2.39
CA LEU A 59 10.55 -4.94 -2.24
C LEU A 59 10.80 -5.84 -3.46
N SER A 60 11.10 -7.11 -3.19
CA SER A 60 10.99 -8.17 -4.20
C SER A 60 9.54 -8.37 -4.64
N ALA A 61 9.33 -9.09 -5.74
CA ALA A 61 7.98 -9.39 -6.22
C ALA A 61 7.19 -10.25 -5.22
N ASP A 62 7.86 -11.17 -4.52
CA ASP A 62 7.23 -12.06 -3.56
C ASP A 62 6.82 -11.30 -2.30
N GLU A 63 7.69 -10.45 -1.75
CA GLU A 63 7.35 -9.60 -0.59
C GLU A 63 6.20 -8.64 -0.91
N ALA A 64 6.19 -8.05 -2.12
CA ALA A 64 5.11 -7.16 -2.53
C ALA A 64 3.77 -7.91 -2.64
N ARG A 65 3.76 -9.17 -3.09
CA ARG A 65 2.55 -10.01 -3.10
C ARG A 65 2.09 -10.36 -1.69
N ASP A 66 2.99 -10.75 -0.80
CA ASP A 66 2.66 -11.07 0.60
C ASP A 66 2.06 -9.85 1.32
N ILE A 67 2.64 -8.66 1.11
CA ILE A 67 2.10 -7.41 1.66
C ILE A 67 0.75 -7.09 1.03
N ALA A 68 0.59 -7.21 -0.29
CA ALA A 68 -0.69 -6.95 -0.94
C ALA A 68 -1.80 -7.88 -0.41
N ALA A 69 -1.51 -9.17 -0.24
CA ALA A 69 -2.43 -10.14 0.32
C ALA A 69 -2.81 -9.78 1.77
N PHE A 70 -1.84 -9.38 2.60
CA PHE A 70 -2.11 -8.88 3.95
C PHE A 70 -3.00 -7.63 3.93
N LEU A 71 -2.74 -6.66 3.06
CA LEU A 71 -3.53 -5.43 2.96
C LEU A 71 -4.96 -5.72 2.51
N HIS A 72 -5.19 -6.72 1.66
CA HIS A 72 -6.53 -7.15 1.26
C HIS A 72 -7.35 -7.83 2.38
N GLN A 73 -6.75 -8.13 3.53
CA GLN A 73 -7.45 -8.61 4.72
C GLN A 73 -7.83 -7.48 5.70
N LEU A 74 -7.37 -6.24 5.47
CA LEU A 74 -7.62 -5.09 6.35
C LEU A 74 -8.92 -4.37 5.96
N ASP A 75 -10.00 -4.72 6.65
CA ASP A 75 -11.39 -4.30 6.44
C ASP A 75 -11.94 -3.32 7.49
#